data_AF-K1SHP3-F1
#
_entry.id   AF-K1SHP3-F1
#
_cell.length_a   1.000
_cell.length_b   1.000
_cell.length_c   1.000
_cell.angle_alpha   90.00
_cell.angle_beta   90.00
_cell.angle_gamma   90.00
#
_symmetry.space_group_name_H-M   'P 1'
#
loop_
_entity.id
_entity.type
_entity.pdbx_description
1 polymer ?
#
loop_
_entity_poly.entity_id
_entity_poly.type
_entity_poly.pdbx_seq_one_letter_code
_entity_poly.pdbx_strand_id
1 'polypeptide(L)'
;MKNLYEQGVMPAQKLDEVTAQRDAAIATEKAAKAQYTMAKNGAEREDKMAAEALVNRAKGAVAEVESYIKETYLIAPASGEVSEIFPKVGELVGTGAPIMNIAELNDMWVTFNVREDLLKNLTMGTEFEAVVPALDNKAIKLKVY
;
A
#
# COMPACT_ATOMS: atom_id res chain seq x y z
N MET A 1 -45.23 -53.16 -5.84
CA MET A 1 -46.24 -52.69 -6.80
C MET A 1 -46.06 -53.27 -8.19
N LYS A 2 -44.84 -53.28 -8.78
CA LYS A 2 -44.56 -54.01 -10.04
C LYS A 2 -45.06 -55.47 -10.03
N ASN A 3 -44.76 -56.22 -8.96
CA ASN A 3 -45.23 -57.61 -8.81
C ASN A 3 -46.76 -57.78 -8.67
N LEU A 4 -47.51 -56.74 -8.28
CA LEU A 4 -48.98 -56.80 -8.15
C LEU A 4 -49.71 -56.40 -9.44
N TYR A 5 -49.06 -55.58 -10.28
CA TYR A 5 -49.53 -55.28 -11.63
C TYR A 5 -49.32 -56.46 -12.59
N GLU A 6 -48.16 -57.11 -12.50
CA GLU A 6 -47.85 -58.32 -13.29
C GLU A 6 -48.73 -59.53 -12.93
N GLN A 7 -49.32 -59.54 -11.73
CA GLN A 7 -50.28 -60.56 -11.28
C GLN A 7 -51.74 -60.20 -11.60
N GLY A 8 -52.01 -59.12 -12.35
CA GLY A 8 -53.36 -58.76 -12.85
C GLY A 8 -54.32 -58.16 -11.83
N VAL A 9 -53.84 -57.84 -10.61
CA VAL A 9 -54.68 -57.39 -9.48
C VAL A 9 -54.77 -55.87 -9.37
N MET A 10 -54.17 -55.13 -10.31
CA MET A 10 -54.10 -53.66 -10.29
C MET A 10 -54.29 -53.05 -11.69
N PRO A 11 -55.16 -52.04 -11.88
CA PRO A 11 -55.32 -51.36 -13.17
C PRO A 11 -54.05 -50.59 -13.58
N ALA A 12 -53.72 -50.58 -14.88
CA ALA A 12 -52.56 -49.86 -15.42
C ALA A 12 -52.53 -48.37 -15.02
N GLN A 13 -53.71 -47.74 -15.00
CA GLN A 13 -53.87 -46.36 -14.57
C GLN A 13 -53.41 -46.11 -13.13
N LYS A 14 -53.57 -47.09 -12.23
CA LYS A 14 -53.14 -46.95 -10.83
C LYS A 14 -51.63 -47.13 -10.68
N LEU A 15 -51.01 -47.97 -11.51
CA LEU A 15 -49.56 -48.10 -11.57
C LEU A 15 -48.91 -46.81 -12.10
N ASP A 16 -49.49 -46.23 -13.15
CA ASP A 16 -49.00 -44.97 -13.74
C ASP A 16 -49.13 -43.80 -12.75
N GLU A 17 -50.27 -43.69 -12.06
CA GLU A 17 -50.50 -42.67 -11.04
C GLU A 17 -49.47 -42.76 -9.90
N VAL A 18 -49.21 -43.96 -9.40
CA VAL A 18 -48.20 -44.20 -8.36
C VAL A 18 -46.79 -43.91 -8.88
N THR A 19 -46.48 -44.30 -10.11
CA THR A 19 -45.16 -44.07 -10.70
C THR A 19 -44.91 -42.57 -10.85
N ALA A 20 -45.90 -41.83 -11.35
CA ALA A 20 -45.85 -40.37 -11.44
C ALA A 20 -45.74 -39.70 -10.06
N GLN A 21 -46.48 -40.16 -9.04
CA GLN A 21 -46.34 -39.67 -7.66
C GLN A 21 -44.95 -39.92 -7.10
N ARG A 22 -44.40 -41.11 -7.34
CA ARG A 22 -43.05 -41.47 -6.88
C ARG A 22 -42.01 -40.59 -7.55
N ASP A 23 -42.10 -40.39 -8.87
CA ASP A 23 -41.16 -39.57 -9.62
C ASP A 23 -41.26 -38.09 -9.20
N ALA A 24 -42.48 -37.59 -8.96
CA ALA A 24 -42.71 -36.27 -8.40
C ALA A 24 -42.09 -36.12 -7.00
N ALA A 25 -42.30 -37.11 -6.11
CA ALA A 25 -41.73 -37.10 -4.77
C ALA A 25 -40.18 -37.11 -4.78
N ILE A 26 -39.56 -37.90 -5.67
CA ILE A 26 -38.10 -37.88 -5.86
C ILE A 26 -37.62 -36.50 -6.34
N ALA A 27 -38.33 -35.89 -7.28
CA ALA A 27 -37.98 -34.55 -7.76
C ALA A 27 -38.08 -33.51 -6.63
N THR A 28 -39.14 -33.58 -5.80
CA THR A 28 -39.31 -32.71 -4.63
C THR A 28 -38.22 -32.93 -3.58
N GLU A 29 -37.86 -34.18 -3.28
CA GLU A 29 -36.77 -34.51 -2.35
C GLU A 29 -35.44 -33.91 -2.84
N LYS A 30 -35.14 -34.09 -4.14
CA LYS A 30 -33.91 -33.56 -4.74
C LYS A 30 -33.86 -32.03 -4.70
N ALA A 31 -34.98 -31.36 -4.96
CA ALA A 31 -35.09 -29.90 -4.86
C ALA A 31 -34.92 -29.41 -3.42
N ALA A 32 -35.58 -30.05 -2.44
CA ALA A 32 -35.46 -29.71 -1.03
C ALA A 32 -34.04 -29.94 -0.51
N LYS A 33 -33.38 -31.02 -0.93
CA LYS A 33 -31.99 -31.31 -0.58
C LYS A 33 -31.01 -30.32 -1.21
N ALA A 34 -31.26 -29.87 -2.43
CA ALA A 34 -30.49 -28.80 -3.06
C ALA A 34 -30.64 -27.47 -2.31
N GLN A 35 -31.87 -27.09 -1.96
CA GLN A 35 -32.13 -25.88 -1.15
C GLN A 35 -31.48 -25.96 0.24
N TYR A 36 -31.59 -27.12 0.92
CA TYR A 36 -30.90 -27.34 2.19
C TYR A 36 -29.38 -27.23 2.04
N THR A 37 -28.81 -27.80 0.98
CA THR A 37 -27.37 -27.73 0.72
C THR A 37 -26.91 -26.31 0.45
N MET A 38 -27.67 -25.53 -0.35
CA MET A 38 -27.40 -24.10 -0.55
C MET A 38 -27.48 -23.32 0.76
N ALA A 39 -28.54 -23.51 1.55
CA ALA A 39 -28.71 -22.83 2.84
C ALA A 39 -27.63 -23.23 3.86
N LYS A 40 -27.20 -24.50 3.87
CA LYS A 40 -26.15 -25.01 4.76
C LYS A 40 -24.76 -24.51 4.37
N ASN A 41 -24.47 -24.46 3.07
CA ASN A 41 -23.17 -23.98 2.58
C ASN A 41 -23.03 -22.45 2.76
N GLY A 42 -24.15 -21.73 2.85
CA GLY A 42 -24.16 -20.27 3.02
C GLY A 42 -23.67 -19.56 1.77
N ALA A 43 -23.02 -18.40 1.93
CA ALA A 43 -22.44 -17.65 0.81
C ALA A 43 -21.37 -18.47 0.09
N GLU A 44 -21.43 -18.48 -1.25
CA GLU A 44 -20.46 -19.19 -2.09
C GLU A 44 -19.05 -18.61 -1.88
N ARG A 45 -18.03 -19.41 -2.17
CA ARG A 45 -16.64 -18.97 -1.98
C ARG A 45 -16.35 -17.75 -2.86
N GLU A 46 -16.90 -17.75 -4.05
CA GLU A 46 -16.83 -16.71 -5.06
C GLU A 46 -17.43 -15.39 -4.54
N ASP A 47 -18.60 -15.45 -3.87
CA ASP A 47 -19.24 -14.29 -3.23
C ASP A 47 -18.39 -13.71 -2.11
N LYS A 48 -17.78 -14.57 -1.27
CA LYS A 48 -16.88 -14.14 -0.20
C LYS A 48 -15.63 -13.47 -0.76
N MET A 49 -15.03 -14.04 -1.81
CA MET A 49 -13.88 -13.46 -2.49
C MET A 49 -14.23 -12.10 -3.12
N ALA A 50 -15.40 -11.98 -3.73
CA ALA A 50 -15.87 -10.71 -4.30
C ALA A 50 -16.07 -9.64 -3.21
N ALA A 51 -16.70 -10.00 -2.09
CA ALA A 51 -16.87 -9.11 -0.93
C ALA A 51 -15.52 -8.70 -0.33
N GLU A 52 -14.57 -9.64 -0.21
CA GLU A 52 -13.22 -9.37 0.29
C GLU A 52 -12.45 -8.42 -0.65
N ALA A 53 -12.59 -8.58 -1.97
CA ALA A 53 -12.02 -7.67 -2.95
C ALA A 53 -12.59 -6.25 -2.81
N LEU A 54 -13.91 -6.10 -2.56
CA LEU A 54 -14.53 -4.80 -2.29
C LEU A 54 -14.00 -4.16 -1.01
N VAL A 55 -13.83 -4.94 0.05
CA VAL A 55 -13.23 -4.48 1.31
C VAL A 55 -11.79 -4.03 1.10
N ASN A 56 -10.98 -4.80 0.36
CA ASN A 56 -9.60 -4.44 0.06
C ASN A 56 -9.50 -3.18 -0.78
N ARG A 57 -10.40 -2.99 -1.76
CA ARG A 57 -10.50 -1.74 -2.52
C ARG A 57 -10.82 -0.55 -1.60
N ALA A 58 -11.80 -0.71 -0.70
CA ALA A 58 -12.15 0.34 0.25
C ALA A 58 -11.00 0.68 1.20
N LYS A 59 -10.26 -0.33 1.69
CA LYS A 59 -9.05 -0.14 2.50
C LYS A 59 -7.98 0.63 1.74
N GLY A 60 -7.77 0.32 0.45
CA GLY A 60 -6.85 1.05 -0.41
C GLY A 60 -7.19 2.54 -0.51
N ALA A 61 -8.47 2.87 -0.70
CA ALA A 61 -8.93 4.26 -0.75
C ALA A 61 -8.71 4.99 0.59
N VAL A 62 -8.93 4.32 1.73
CA VAL A 62 -8.65 4.89 3.05
C VAL A 62 -7.14 5.14 3.21
N ALA A 63 -6.31 4.16 2.87
CA ALA A 63 -4.85 4.29 2.97
C ALA A 63 -4.28 5.42 2.10
N GLU A 64 -4.87 5.64 0.92
CA GLU A 64 -4.51 6.75 0.04
C GLU A 64 -4.80 8.11 0.69
N VAL A 65 -6.00 8.29 1.25
CA VAL A 65 -6.38 9.51 1.98
C VAL A 65 -5.51 9.71 3.22
N GLU A 66 -5.22 8.64 3.96
CA GLU A 66 -4.29 8.70 5.09
C GLU A 66 -2.88 9.12 4.67
N SER A 67 -2.42 8.70 3.49
CA SER A 67 -1.14 9.15 2.92
C SER A 67 -1.17 10.65 2.64
N TYR A 68 -2.22 11.16 2.00
CA TYR A 68 -2.36 12.60 1.76
C TYR A 68 -2.40 13.41 3.05
N ILE A 69 -3.07 12.91 4.09
CA ILE A 69 -3.07 13.58 5.40
C ILE A 69 -1.66 13.59 6.01
N LYS A 70 -0.90 12.50 5.91
CA LYS A 70 0.49 12.47 6.39
C LYS A 70 1.39 13.43 5.64
N GLU A 71 1.19 13.55 4.32
CA GLU A 71 1.92 14.50 3.47
C GLU A 71 1.61 15.97 3.78
N THR A 72 0.55 16.27 4.56
CA THR A 72 0.33 17.64 5.06
C THR A 72 1.39 18.10 6.06
N TYR A 73 2.14 17.16 6.65
CA TYR A 73 3.28 17.43 7.52
C TYR A 73 4.57 17.10 6.79
N LEU A 74 5.36 18.13 6.47
CA LEU A 74 6.70 17.93 5.93
C LEU A 74 7.68 17.69 7.08
N ILE A 75 8.22 16.47 7.15
CA ILE A 75 9.24 16.08 8.14
C ILE A 75 10.63 16.06 7.51
N ALA A 76 11.64 16.47 8.28
CA ALA A 76 13.01 16.44 7.82
C ALA A 76 13.51 14.98 7.67
N PRO A 77 14.13 14.61 6.54
CA PRO A 77 14.65 13.25 6.34
C PRO A 77 15.98 12.99 7.07
N ALA A 78 16.71 14.06 7.40
CA ALA A 78 18.00 14.01 8.07
C ALA A 78 18.11 15.13 9.11
N SER A 79 19.09 15.00 10.01
CA SER A 79 19.41 16.05 10.98
C SER A 79 20.15 17.20 10.29
N GLY A 80 19.78 18.43 10.61
CA GLY A 80 20.42 19.61 10.06
C GLY A 80 19.77 20.89 10.57
N GLU A 81 20.25 22.01 10.07
CA GLU A 81 19.74 23.34 10.40
C GLU A 81 18.90 23.89 9.25
N VAL A 82 17.73 24.44 9.54
CA VAL A 82 16.88 25.07 8.52
C VAL A 82 17.53 26.39 8.12
N SER A 83 18.07 26.46 6.91
CA SER A 83 18.76 27.66 6.41
C SER A 83 17.80 28.67 5.80
N GLU A 84 16.72 28.20 5.17
CA GLU A 84 15.73 29.05 4.51
C GLU A 84 14.36 28.36 4.47
N ILE A 85 13.29 29.15 4.62
CA ILE A 85 11.89 28.73 4.40
C ILE A 85 11.33 29.63 3.31
N PHE A 86 10.87 29.03 2.20
CA PHE A 86 10.40 29.78 1.03
C PHE A 86 8.98 30.33 1.17
N PRO A 87 7.96 29.51 1.50
CA PRO A 87 6.59 29.99 1.54
C PRO A 87 6.27 30.69 2.86
N LYS A 88 5.31 31.61 2.80
CA LYS A 88 4.74 32.24 3.99
C LYS A 88 3.43 31.59 4.39
N VAL A 89 3.06 31.77 5.65
CA VAL A 89 1.77 31.31 6.17
C VAL A 89 0.63 31.94 5.36
N GLY A 90 -0.24 31.08 4.82
CA GLY A 90 -1.38 31.49 3.99
C GLY A 90 -1.10 31.49 2.48
N GLU A 91 0.14 31.23 2.05
CA GLU A 91 0.45 31.06 0.63
C GLU A 91 0.06 29.65 0.14
N LEU A 92 -0.44 29.60 -1.09
CA LEU A 92 -0.71 28.34 -1.77
C LEU A 92 0.58 27.82 -2.41
N VAL A 93 1.01 26.64 -2.00
CA VAL A 93 2.20 26.00 -2.55
C VAL A 93 1.79 24.85 -3.47
N GLY A 94 2.34 24.84 -4.68
CA GLY A 94 2.11 23.76 -5.65
C GLY A 94 2.85 22.48 -5.29
N THR A 95 2.36 21.34 -5.77
CA THR A 95 3.03 20.05 -5.61
C THR A 95 4.45 20.09 -6.18
N GLY A 96 5.42 19.63 -5.39
CA GLY A 96 6.84 19.58 -5.79
C GLY A 96 7.58 20.91 -5.68
N ALA A 97 6.94 22.00 -5.27
CA ALA A 97 7.65 23.24 -4.99
C ALA A 97 8.48 23.10 -3.70
N PRO A 98 9.69 23.69 -3.65
CA PRO A 98 10.55 23.61 -2.48
C PRO A 98 9.94 24.40 -1.31
N ILE A 99 10.02 23.83 -0.10
CA ILE A 99 9.50 24.46 1.13
C ILE A 99 10.61 25.03 1.99
N MET A 100 11.70 24.29 2.16
CA MET A 100 12.83 24.69 2.99
C MET A 100 14.12 24.04 2.54
N ASN A 101 15.22 24.69 2.86
CA ASN A 101 16.56 24.11 2.77
C ASN A 101 17.04 23.69 4.15
N ILE A 102 17.65 22.50 4.23
CA ILE A 102 18.26 21.97 5.44
C ILE A 102 19.75 21.82 5.18
N ALA A 103 20.57 22.53 5.96
CA ALA A 103 22.02 22.42 5.93
C ALA A 103 22.47 21.27 6.84
N GLU A 104 23.21 20.31 6.27
CA GLU A 104 23.82 19.22 7.04
C GLU A 104 25.14 19.70 7.65
N LEU A 105 25.23 19.65 8.98
CA LEU A 105 26.40 20.14 9.73
C LEU A 105 27.48 19.07 9.97
N ASN A 106 27.18 17.80 9.66
CA ASN A 106 28.10 16.69 9.90
C ASN A 106 29.10 16.46 8.76
N ASP A 107 28.82 16.96 7.56
CA ASP A 107 29.68 16.85 6.38
C ASP A 107 29.89 18.23 5.75
N MET A 108 30.84 18.96 6.32
CA MET A 108 31.16 20.32 5.89
C MET A 108 32.45 20.34 5.09
N TRP A 109 32.40 20.91 3.89
CA TRP A 109 33.59 21.23 3.09
C TRP A 109 33.66 22.73 2.83
N VAL A 110 34.87 23.20 2.52
CA VAL A 110 35.12 24.59 2.15
C VAL A 110 35.79 24.64 0.79
N THR A 111 35.42 25.63 -0.01
CA THR A 111 36.07 25.92 -1.28
C THR A 111 36.74 27.28 -1.19
N PHE A 112 37.98 27.35 -1.66
CA PHE A 112 38.73 28.59 -1.71
C PHE A 112 39.65 28.57 -2.92
N ASN A 113 39.95 29.76 -3.45
CA ASN A 113 40.83 29.90 -4.59
C ASN A 113 42.28 29.92 -4.12
N VAL A 114 43.14 29.18 -4.82
CA VAL A 114 44.58 29.12 -4.55
C VAL A 114 45.34 29.64 -5.75
N ARG A 115 46.41 30.39 -5.50
CA ARG A 115 47.33 30.82 -6.54
C ARG A 115 48.09 29.61 -7.08
N GLU A 116 48.24 29.50 -8.40
CA GLU A 116 48.73 28.28 -9.06
C GLU A 116 50.12 27.83 -8.59
N ASP A 117 51.00 28.77 -8.22
CA ASP A 117 52.32 28.49 -7.67
C ASP A 117 52.30 27.84 -6.27
N LEU A 118 51.21 27.99 -5.52
CA LEU A 118 50.97 27.38 -4.22
C LEU A 118 50.25 26.03 -4.32
N LEU A 119 49.59 25.75 -5.46
CA LEU A 119 48.83 24.53 -5.67
C LEU A 119 49.69 23.25 -5.59
N LYS A 120 50.97 23.35 -5.98
CA LYS A 120 51.94 22.24 -5.91
C LYS A 120 52.07 21.59 -4.52
N ASN A 121 51.75 22.33 -3.46
CA ASN A 121 51.86 21.86 -2.07
C ASN A 121 50.51 21.36 -1.51
N LEU A 122 49.43 21.38 -2.29
CA LEU A 122 48.07 20.99 -1.88
C LEU A 122 47.61 19.77 -2.69
N THR A 123 48.27 18.63 -2.47
CA THR A 123 47.88 17.35 -3.08
C THR A 123 46.74 16.68 -2.32
N MET A 124 46.03 15.75 -2.97
CA MET A 124 44.97 14.94 -2.34
C MET A 124 45.44 14.31 -1.02
N GLY A 125 44.61 14.39 0.01
CA GLY A 125 44.90 13.86 1.34
C GLY A 125 45.80 14.74 2.21
N THR A 126 46.32 15.86 1.69
CA THR A 126 47.14 16.79 2.47
C THR A 126 46.29 17.44 3.56
N GLU A 127 46.81 17.45 4.79
CA GLU A 127 46.22 18.19 5.91
C GLU A 127 46.96 19.51 6.11
N PHE A 128 46.23 20.60 6.29
CA PHE A 128 46.78 21.92 6.55
C PHE A 128 45.87 22.71 7.48
N GLU A 129 46.44 23.71 8.15
CA GLU A 129 45.68 24.62 9.01
C GLU A 129 45.22 25.85 8.23
N ALA A 130 43.95 26.18 8.37
CA ALA A 130 43.36 27.40 7.85
C ALA A 130 42.79 28.23 9.00
N VAL A 131 42.92 29.54 8.90
CA VAL A 131 42.32 30.49 9.84
C VAL A 131 41.05 31.03 9.22
N VAL A 132 39.93 30.92 9.93
CA VAL A 132 38.63 31.44 9.47
C VAL A 132 38.35 32.76 10.18
N PRO A 133 38.42 33.92 9.50
CA PRO A 133 38.22 35.22 10.13
C PRO A 133 36.83 35.38 10.75
N ALA A 134 35.80 34.81 10.11
CA ALA A 134 34.42 34.84 10.60
C ALA A 134 34.20 34.03 11.89
N LEU A 135 35.17 33.21 12.30
CA LEU A 135 35.14 32.42 13.54
C LEU A 135 36.19 32.95 14.53
N ASP A 136 36.31 34.28 14.68
CA ASP A 136 37.28 34.94 15.57
C ASP A 136 38.74 34.51 15.31
N ASN A 137 39.10 34.36 14.03
CA ASN A 137 40.42 33.87 13.60
C ASN A 137 40.80 32.51 14.20
N LYS A 138 39.82 31.63 14.40
CA LYS A 138 40.07 30.26 14.84
C LYS A 138 40.83 29.48 13.77
N ALA A 139 41.89 28.81 14.19
CA ALA A 139 42.61 27.83 13.38
C ALA A 139 41.81 26.51 13.33
N ILE A 140 41.55 26.03 12.11
CA ILE A 140 40.90 24.76 11.84
C ILE A 140 41.81 23.89 10.97
N LYS A 141 41.76 22.58 11.18
CA LYS A 141 42.44 21.62 10.30
C LYS A 141 41.53 21.26 9.14
N LEU A 142 42.07 21.37 7.93
CA LEU A 142 41.41 21.00 6.69
C LEU A 142 42.19 19.87 6.03
N LYS A 143 41.47 19.01 5.31
CA LYS A 143 42.05 17.94 4.49
C LYS A 143 41.58 18.10 3.06
N VAL A 144 42.52 18.05 2.11
CA VAL A 144 42.20 18.05 0.67
C VAL A 144 41.53 16.72 0.34
N TYR A 145 40.28 16.78 -0.12
CA TYR A 145 39.44 15.64 -0.49
C TYR A 145 39.24 15.51 -1.99
#